data_AF-A0A252DKU2-F1
#
_entry.id   AF-A0A252DKU2-F1
#
_cell.length_a   1.000
_cell.length_b   1.000
_cell.length_c   1.000
_cell.angle_alpha   90.00
_cell.angle_beta   90.00
_cell.angle_gamma   90.00
#
_symmetry.space_group_name_H-M   'P 1'
#
loop_
_entity.id
_entity.type
_entity.pdbx_description
1 polymer ?
#
loop_
_entity_poly.entity_id
_entity_poly.type
_entity_poly.pdbx_seq_one_letter_code
_entity_poly.pdbx_strand_id
1 'polypeptide(L)'
;MALLTTGNAFIRELEKVGSLGVYVPPEGGYEGRYQRRLRATGYVTLHMSAKGLGDLAAYLTGVHGVRPPHLGKKSTGTGAAVGYVYYLPPIISSHIEQLPPKSKGLVLWIIEGHILSNQEIDFLTSLPRLEPKVKVVIERGGDRAFRWTPLEKTLLAS
;
A
#
# COMPACT_ATOMS: atom_id res chain seq x y z
N MET A 1 5.16 -30.60 4.44
CA MET A 1 4.62 -29.60 5.40
C MET A 1 4.84 -28.17 4.89
N ALA A 2 4.27 -27.82 3.72
CA ALA A 2 4.45 -26.49 3.10
C ALA A 2 3.71 -25.34 3.82
N LEU A 3 2.83 -25.67 4.78
CA LEU A 3 2.03 -24.70 5.55
C LEU A 3 2.81 -24.00 6.67
N LEU A 4 3.89 -24.61 7.19
CA LEU A 4 4.72 -24.00 8.24
C LEU A 4 5.93 -23.22 7.71
N THR A 5 6.38 -23.50 6.48
CA THR A 5 7.56 -22.88 5.87
C THR A 5 7.24 -21.64 5.02
N THR A 6 5.97 -21.40 4.71
CA THR A 6 5.53 -20.29 3.87
C THR A 6 5.55 -18.97 4.65
N GLY A 7 6.31 -17.99 4.15
CA GLY A 7 6.32 -16.60 4.65
C GLY A 7 7.68 -16.11 5.15
N ASN A 8 8.55 -16.95 5.72
CA ASN A 8 9.85 -16.49 6.22
C ASN A 8 10.75 -15.94 5.11
N ALA A 9 10.77 -16.62 3.95
CA ALA A 9 11.50 -16.14 2.77
C ALA A 9 10.93 -14.79 2.28
N PHE A 10 9.60 -14.68 2.19
CA PHE A 10 8.91 -13.46 1.81
C PHE A 10 9.27 -12.28 2.73
N ILE A 11 9.23 -12.48 4.05
CA ILE A 11 9.54 -11.43 5.03
C ILE A 11 11.01 -11.01 4.93
N ARG A 12 11.94 -11.96 4.85
CA ARG A 12 13.37 -11.67 4.68
C ARG A 12 13.64 -10.89 3.40
N GLU A 13 12.96 -11.23 2.32
CA GLU A 13 13.10 -10.53 1.05
C GLU A 13 12.48 -9.13 1.10
N LEU A 14 11.33 -8.97 1.75
CA LEU A 14 10.71 -7.67 1.99
C LEU A 14 11.59 -6.78 2.87
N GLU A 15 12.20 -7.32 3.92
CA GLU A 15 13.14 -6.61 4.78
C GLU A 15 14.40 -6.16 4.00
N LYS A 16 14.89 -7.01 3.08
CA LYS A 16 16.06 -6.73 2.24
C LYS A 16 15.78 -5.68 1.16
N VAL A 17 14.68 -5.81 0.42
CA VAL A 17 14.39 -5.00 -0.78
C VAL A 17 13.57 -3.77 -0.44
N GLY A 18 12.67 -3.86 0.54
CA GLY A 18 11.76 -2.80 0.94
C GLY A 18 10.41 -2.83 0.21
N SER A 19 10.40 -3.20 -1.07
CA SER A 19 9.21 -3.20 -1.93
C SER A 19 9.09 -4.49 -2.76
N LEU A 20 7.92 -5.11 -2.73
CA LEU A 20 7.63 -6.35 -3.46
C LEU A 20 6.36 -6.21 -4.31
N GLY A 21 6.42 -6.74 -5.53
CA GLY A 21 5.25 -7.08 -6.32
C GLY A 21 4.86 -8.53 -6.06
N VAL A 22 3.60 -8.77 -5.67
CA VAL A 22 3.04 -10.10 -5.46
C VAL A 22 2.06 -10.44 -6.58
N TYR A 23 2.01 -11.72 -6.93
CA TYR A 23 1.06 -12.28 -7.86
C TYR A 23 0.31 -13.38 -7.14
N VAL A 24 -1.00 -13.27 -7.18
CA VAL A 24 -1.86 -13.99 -6.25
C VAL A 24 -2.89 -14.83 -7.00
N PRO A 25 -3.25 -16.02 -6.51
CA PRO A 25 -4.36 -16.77 -7.07
C PRO A 25 -5.67 -15.97 -7.04
N PRO A 26 -6.38 -15.84 -8.18
CA PRO A 26 -7.55 -14.97 -8.30
C PRO A 26 -8.74 -15.41 -7.46
N GLU A 27 -8.74 -16.65 -6.94
CA GLU A 27 -9.70 -17.12 -5.95
C GLU A 27 -9.58 -16.40 -4.58
N GLY A 28 -8.45 -15.72 -4.34
CA GLY A 28 -8.16 -15.01 -3.09
C GLY A 28 -7.93 -15.93 -1.87
N GLY A 29 -7.57 -15.32 -0.75
CA GLY A 29 -7.41 -16.00 0.55
C GLY A 29 -5.99 -16.48 0.86
N TYR A 30 -5.05 -16.36 -0.08
CA TYR A 30 -3.63 -16.68 0.13
C TYR A 30 -2.87 -15.50 0.76
N GLU A 31 -3.21 -14.28 0.40
CA GLU A 31 -2.62 -13.00 0.84
C GLU A 31 -2.66 -12.86 2.35
N GLY A 32 -3.83 -13.16 2.93
CA GLY A 32 -4.06 -13.08 4.37
C GLY A 32 -3.09 -13.95 5.17
N ARG A 33 -2.57 -15.04 4.60
CA ARG A 33 -1.56 -15.88 5.27
C ARG A 33 -0.24 -15.13 5.41
N TYR A 34 0.21 -14.45 4.37
CA TYR A 34 1.46 -13.66 4.38
C TYR A 34 1.34 -12.41 5.25
N GLN A 35 0.20 -11.72 5.23
CA GLN A 35 -0.06 -10.59 6.12
C GLN A 35 -0.12 -10.99 7.59
N ARG A 36 -0.71 -12.15 7.92
CA ARG A 36 -0.69 -12.68 9.30
C ARG A 36 0.73 -12.97 9.78
N ARG A 37 1.62 -13.43 8.88
CA ARG A 37 3.03 -13.64 9.20
C ARG A 37 3.76 -12.30 9.42
N LEU A 38 3.52 -11.31 8.56
CA LEU A 38 4.05 -9.94 8.76
C LEU A 38 3.64 -9.39 10.14
N ARG A 39 2.36 -9.54 10.49
CA ARG A 39 1.83 -9.13 11.80
C ARG A 39 2.51 -9.87 12.96
N ALA A 40 2.68 -11.19 12.85
CA ALA A 40 3.37 -11.98 13.86
C ALA A 40 4.85 -11.58 14.03
N THR A 41 5.49 -11.05 12.98
CA THR A 41 6.86 -10.52 13.06
C THR A 41 6.95 -9.08 13.57
N GLY A 42 5.83 -8.43 13.89
CA GLY A 42 5.79 -7.09 14.48
C GLY A 42 5.54 -5.95 13.48
N TYR A 43 5.21 -6.25 12.23
CA TYR A 43 4.76 -5.22 11.29
C TYR A 43 3.27 -4.94 11.44
N VAL A 44 2.87 -3.68 11.30
CA VAL A 44 1.46 -3.30 11.11
C VAL A 44 1.19 -3.21 9.62
N THR A 45 0.12 -3.85 9.16
CA THR A 45 -0.29 -3.86 7.75
C THR A 45 -1.42 -2.87 7.52
N LEU A 46 -1.21 -1.88 6.66
CA LEU A 46 -2.25 -0.98 6.16
C LEU A 46 -2.74 -1.48 4.80
N HIS A 47 -4.02 -1.81 4.72
CA HIS A 47 -4.65 -2.31 3.51
C HIS A 47 -5.26 -1.18 2.70
N MET A 48 -4.94 -1.10 1.41
CA MET A 48 -5.38 -0.04 0.51
C MET A 48 -5.69 -0.61 -0.88
N SER A 49 -6.62 -0.01 -1.62
CA SER A 49 -6.86 -0.31 -3.05
C SER A 49 -6.17 0.74 -3.91
N ALA A 50 -5.47 0.31 -4.96
CA ALA A 50 -4.83 1.20 -5.91
C ALA A 50 -5.83 2.14 -6.62
N LYS A 51 -7.06 1.68 -6.91
CA LYS A 51 -8.06 2.44 -7.69
C LYS A 51 -8.50 3.75 -7.04
N GLY A 52 -8.28 3.89 -5.73
CA GLY A 52 -8.77 5.03 -4.94
C GLY A 52 -7.71 6.04 -4.50
N LEU A 53 -6.42 5.85 -4.86
CA LEU A 53 -5.34 6.64 -4.27
C LEU A 53 -5.10 7.99 -4.97
N GLY A 54 -5.44 8.12 -6.25
CA GLY A 54 -5.10 9.32 -7.02
C GLY A 54 -3.59 9.52 -7.10
N ASP A 55 -3.10 10.75 -6.90
CA ASP A 55 -1.66 11.01 -6.83
C ASP A 55 -1.06 10.42 -5.53
N LEU A 56 -0.25 9.38 -5.70
CA LEU A 56 0.38 8.64 -4.61
C LEU A 56 1.27 9.53 -3.73
N ALA A 57 2.00 10.47 -4.31
CA ALA A 57 2.90 11.33 -3.55
C ALA A 57 2.09 12.24 -2.62
N ALA A 58 1.11 12.97 -3.18
CA ALA A 58 0.25 13.84 -2.38
C ALA A 58 -0.57 13.06 -1.33
N TYR A 59 -1.10 11.88 -1.68
CA TYR A 59 -1.97 11.12 -0.78
C TYR A 59 -1.21 10.43 0.35
N LEU A 60 -0.03 9.85 0.07
CA LEU A 60 0.68 9.05 1.06
C LEU A 60 1.61 9.87 1.97
N THR A 61 2.30 10.87 1.42
CA THR A 61 3.33 11.63 2.15
C THR A 61 2.96 13.10 2.38
N GLY A 62 1.97 13.63 1.66
CA GLY A 62 1.47 15.00 1.80
C GLY A 62 0.13 15.12 2.52
N VAL A 63 -0.27 16.36 2.81
CA VAL A 63 -1.64 16.69 3.22
C VAL A 63 -2.52 16.69 1.97
N HIS A 64 -3.58 15.87 1.97
CA HIS A 64 -4.43 15.69 0.80
C HIS A 64 -5.85 16.22 1.04
N GLY A 65 -6.33 17.08 0.15
CA GLY A 65 -7.68 17.64 0.19
C GLY A 65 -8.71 16.71 -0.46
N VAL A 66 -9.50 16.02 0.35
CA VAL A 66 -10.62 15.20 -0.13
C VAL A 66 -11.90 16.03 -0.16
N ARG A 67 -12.65 15.95 -1.27
CA ARG A 67 -13.98 16.57 -1.38
C ARG A 67 -15.06 15.51 -1.19
N PRO A 68 -15.79 15.51 -0.05
CA PRO A 68 -16.91 14.60 0.14
C PRO A 68 -18.02 14.88 -0.88
N PRO A 69 -18.83 13.87 -1.23
CA PRO A 69 -19.96 14.06 -2.14
C PRO A 69 -20.97 15.05 -1.52
N HIS A 70 -21.01 16.26 -2.07
CA HIS A 70 -21.88 17.35 -1.62
C HIS A 70 -23.34 17.22 -2.04
N LEU A 71 -23.65 16.32 -2.99
CA LEU A 71 -24.99 16.03 -3.54
C LEU A 71 -25.84 17.28 -3.88
N GLY A 72 -25.20 18.39 -4.25
CA GLY A 72 -25.88 19.66 -4.52
C GLY A 72 -26.47 20.39 -3.30
N LYS A 73 -26.27 19.88 -2.08
CA LYS A 73 -26.91 20.41 -0.86
C LYS A 73 -25.97 21.17 0.08
N LYS A 74 -24.65 21.10 -0.13
CA LYS A 74 -23.65 21.62 0.82
C LYS A 74 -22.99 22.95 0.42
N SER A 75 -23.56 23.65 -0.57
CA SER A 75 -23.17 25.02 -0.93
C SER A 75 -24.36 25.94 -0.70
N THR A 76 -24.58 26.37 0.53
CA THR A 76 -25.66 27.30 0.92
C THR A 76 -25.26 28.77 0.80
N GLY A 77 -24.12 29.09 0.18
CA GLY A 77 -23.61 30.46 0.00
C GLY A 77 -23.39 30.85 -1.48
N THR A 78 -22.95 32.09 -1.71
CA THR A 78 -22.68 32.72 -3.02
C THR A 78 -21.42 32.19 -3.75
N GLY A 79 -20.78 31.15 -3.21
CA GLY A 79 -19.59 30.52 -3.81
C GLY A 79 -19.93 29.44 -4.84
N ALA A 80 -18.92 28.99 -5.59
CA ALA A 80 -19.06 27.84 -6.49
C ALA A 80 -19.55 26.61 -5.70
N ALA A 81 -20.50 25.85 -6.27
CA ALA A 81 -21.04 24.63 -5.67
C ALA A 81 -20.03 23.48 -5.75
N VAL A 82 -18.87 23.62 -5.11
CA VAL A 82 -17.76 22.64 -5.12
C VAL A 82 -17.61 21.89 -3.78
N GLY A 83 -18.47 22.21 -2.80
CA GLY A 83 -18.49 21.55 -1.49
C GLY A 83 -17.30 21.90 -0.59
N TYR A 84 -17.26 21.30 0.59
CA TYR A 84 -16.14 21.46 1.53
C TYR A 84 -14.93 20.63 1.11
N VAL A 85 -13.74 21.12 1.46
CA VAL A 85 -12.48 20.37 1.33
C VAL A 85 -12.07 19.90 2.72
N TYR A 86 -11.89 18.59 2.88
CA TYR A 86 -11.40 17.98 4.11
C TYR A 86 -9.93 17.64 3.90
N TYR A 87 -9.05 18.29 4.66
CA TYR A 87 -7.62 18.05 4.59
C TYR A 87 -7.28 16.84 5.46
N LEU A 88 -6.96 15.72 4.81
CA LEU A 88 -6.46 14.53 5.47
C LEU A 88 -4.96 14.70 5.76
N PRO A 89 -4.50 14.28 6.96
CA PRO A 89 -3.08 14.25 7.25
C PRO A 89 -2.39 13.22 6.34
N PRO A 90 -1.05 13.29 6.18
CA PRO A 90 -0.33 12.31 5.39
C PRO A 90 -0.48 10.92 5.99
N ILE A 91 -0.99 9.99 5.18
CA ILE A 91 -1.35 8.64 5.61
C ILE A 91 -0.16 7.94 6.25
N ILE A 92 1.02 7.98 5.62
CA ILE A 92 2.20 7.29 6.15
C ILE A 92 2.62 7.86 7.50
N SER A 93 2.80 9.18 7.58
CA SER A 93 3.28 9.84 8.82
C SER A 93 2.33 9.60 10.00
N SER A 94 1.03 9.81 9.78
CA SER A 94 -0.01 9.62 10.80
C SER A 94 -0.08 8.18 11.30
N HIS A 95 0.07 7.19 10.41
CA HIS A 95 0.13 5.80 10.81
C HIS A 95 1.41 5.44 11.56
N ILE A 96 2.58 5.97 11.14
CA ILE A 96 3.87 5.74 11.82
C ILE A 96 3.83 6.28 13.26
N GLU A 97 3.29 7.47 13.47
CA GLU A 97 3.16 8.08 14.80
C GLU A 97 2.28 7.27 15.75
N GLN A 98 1.29 6.57 15.21
CA GLN A 98 0.37 5.72 15.97
C GLN A 98 0.87 4.27 16.14
N LEU A 99 2.05 3.93 15.58
CA LEU A 99 2.58 2.58 15.70
C LEU A 99 2.96 2.26 17.16
N PRO A 100 2.70 1.03 17.63
CA PRO A 100 3.21 0.57 18.92
C PRO A 100 4.75 0.70 18.98
N PRO A 101 5.35 1.11 20.11
CA PRO A 101 6.79 1.31 20.23
C PRO A 101 7.64 0.06 19.92
N LYS A 102 7.06 -1.13 20.10
CA LYS A 102 7.71 -2.43 19.83
C LYS A 102 7.51 -2.94 18.40
N SER A 103 6.77 -2.21 17.57
CA SER A 103 6.55 -2.61 16.17
C SER A 103 7.80 -2.39 15.32
N LYS A 104 7.98 -3.23 14.30
CA LYS A 104 9.06 -3.08 13.32
C LYS A 104 8.83 -1.94 12.33
N GLY A 105 7.56 -1.62 12.05
CA GLY A 105 7.17 -0.63 11.06
C GLY A 105 5.81 -0.88 10.43
N LEU A 106 5.56 -0.16 9.35
CA LEU A 106 4.33 -0.19 8.58
C LEU A 106 4.57 -0.90 7.25
N VAL A 107 3.65 -1.79 6.86
CA VAL A 107 3.61 -2.39 5.52
C VAL A 107 2.37 -1.87 4.81
N LEU A 108 2.56 -1.17 3.70
CA LEU A 108 1.49 -0.82 2.78
C LEU A 108 1.17 -2.04 1.92
N TRP A 109 -0.01 -2.62 2.09
CA TRP A 109 -0.52 -3.71 1.27
C TRP A 109 -1.55 -3.17 0.29
N ILE A 110 -1.12 -2.95 -0.95
CA ILE A 110 -1.91 -2.33 -2.02
C ILE A 110 -2.48 -3.43 -2.91
N ILE A 111 -3.80 -3.57 -2.90
CA ILE A 111 -4.53 -4.47 -3.79
C ILE A 111 -4.82 -3.80 -5.13
N GLU A 112 -5.12 -4.62 -6.15
CA GLU A 112 -5.45 -4.14 -7.51
C GLU A 112 -4.35 -3.28 -8.17
N GLY A 113 -3.09 -3.48 -7.78
CA GLY A 113 -1.95 -2.68 -8.25
C GLY A 113 -1.55 -2.89 -9.71
N HIS A 114 -2.25 -3.75 -10.47
CA HIS A 114 -2.07 -3.92 -11.92
C HIS A 114 -2.45 -2.67 -12.73
N ILE A 115 -3.23 -1.76 -12.15
CA ILE A 115 -3.63 -0.50 -12.80
C ILE A 115 -2.58 0.61 -12.69
N LEU A 116 -1.62 0.47 -11.76
CA LEU A 116 -0.64 1.51 -11.47
C LEU A 116 0.33 1.64 -12.63
N SER A 117 0.56 2.88 -13.04
CA SER A 117 1.54 3.28 -14.05
C SER A 117 2.96 2.98 -13.60
N ASN A 118 3.90 2.92 -14.55
CA ASN A 118 5.30 2.65 -14.24
C ASN A 118 5.91 3.73 -13.32
N GLN A 119 5.51 5.00 -13.48
CA GLN A 119 5.96 6.09 -12.61
C GLN A 119 5.45 5.95 -11.17
N GLU A 120 4.20 5.51 -10.99
CA GLU A 120 3.64 5.22 -9.67
C GLU A 120 4.37 4.05 -9.00
N ILE A 121 4.71 3.02 -9.77
CA ILE A 121 5.50 1.88 -9.29
C ILE A 121 6.93 2.29 -8.93
N ASP A 122 7.57 3.18 -9.70
CA ASP A 122 8.89 3.75 -9.38
C ASP A 122 8.85 4.51 -8.05
N PHE A 123 7.84 5.37 -7.87
CA PHE A 123 7.64 6.09 -6.62
C PHE A 123 7.52 5.12 -5.43
N LEU A 124 6.64 4.12 -5.53
CA LEU A 124 6.44 3.10 -4.50
C LEU A 124 7.68 2.23 -4.26
N THR A 125 8.52 2.04 -5.27
CA THR A 125 9.81 1.35 -5.14
C THR A 125 10.81 2.17 -4.34
N SER A 126 10.81 3.50 -4.51
CA SER A 126 11.69 4.43 -3.79
C SER A 126 11.23 4.73 -2.36
N LEU A 127 9.93 4.56 -2.07
CA LEU A 127 9.32 4.94 -0.79
C LEU A 127 10.00 4.33 0.46
N PRO A 128 10.38 3.04 0.50
CA PRO A 128 11.13 2.46 1.63
C PRO A 128 12.53 3.04 1.84
N ARG A 129 13.10 3.74 0.83
CA ARG A 129 14.38 4.45 0.95
C ARG A 129 14.19 5.82 1.60
N LEU A 130 13.07 6.49 1.29
CA LEU A 130 12.68 7.75 1.92
C LEU A 130 12.24 7.55 3.37
N GLU A 131 11.45 6.50 3.62
CA GLU A 131 10.93 6.14 4.94
C GLU A 131 11.28 4.69 5.31
N PRO A 132 12.42 4.45 6.00
CA PRO A 132 12.93 3.10 6.25
C PRO A 132 12.00 2.19 7.07
N LYS A 133 11.11 2.78 7.89
CA LYS A 133 10.09 2.07 8.66
C LYS A 133 8.90 1.59 7.82
N VAL A 134 8.82 2.02 6.56
CA VAL A 134 7.76 1.64 5.62
C VAL A 134 8.27 0.58 4.67
N LYS A 135 7.43 -0.43 4.43
CA LYS A 135 7.62 -1.45 3.40
C LYS A 135 6.39 -1.46 2.51
N VAL A 136 6.56 -1.88 1.26
CA VAL A 136 5.49 -1.83 0.26
C VAL A 136 5.29 -3.22 -0.34
N VAL A 137 4.04 -3.65 -0.42
CA VAL A 137 3.62 -4.87 -1.11
C VAL A 137 2.47 -4.51 -2.04
N ILE A 138 2.60 -4.84 -3.33
CA ILE A 138 1.63 -4.51 -4.36
C ILE A 138 1.16 -5.78 -5.07
N GLU A 139 -0.14 -6.00 -5.15
CA GLU A 139 -0.73 -7.06 -5.96
C GLU A 139 -0.71 -6.66 -7.44
N ARG A 140 0.35 -7.06 -8.16
CA ARG A 140 0.60 -6.66 -9.55
C ARG A 140 -0.19 -7.48 -10.56
N GLY A 141 -0.77 -8.61 -10.17
CA GLY A 141 -1.59 -9.44 -11.05
C GLY A 141 -1.92 -10.81 -10.45
N GLY A 142 -2.47 -11.67 -11.30
CA GLY A 142 -2.83 -13.04 -10.93
C GLY A 142 -1.73 -14.06 -11.26
N ASP A 143 -1.64 -15.14 -10.48
CA ASP A 143 -0.90 -16.36 -10.82
C ASP A 143 -1.52 -17.57 -10.12
N ARG A 144 -1.33 -18.79 -10.63
CA ARG A 144 -1.90 -20.03 -10.06
C ARG A 144 -1.32 -20.38 -8.69
N ALA A 145 -0.22 -19.76 -8.30
CA ALA A 145 0.40 -19.88 -6.98
C ALA A 145 0.83 -18.51 -6.48
N PHE A 146 0.84 -18.32 -5.15
CA PHE A 146 1.35 -17.08 -4.57
C PHE A 146 2.85 -16.96 -4.81
N ARG A 147 3.26 -16.00 -5.63
CA ARG A 147 4.67 -15.66 -5.85
C ARG A 147 4.90 -14.18 -5.63
N TRP A 148 6.15 -13.83 -5.37
CA TRP A 148 6.57 -12.45 -5.21
C TRP A 148 7.89 -12.22 -5.94
N THR A 149 8.11 -10.97 -6.31
CA THR A 149 9.36 -10.49 -6.90
C THR A 149 9.64 -9.08 -6.41
N PRO A 150 10.91 -8.65 -6.33
CA PRO A 150 11.27 -7.25 -6.12
C PRO A 150 10.45 -6.32 -7.02
N LEU A 151 9.88 -5.25 -6.46
CA LEU A 151 8.96 -4.39 -7.21
C LEU A 151 9.62 -3.77 -8.44
N GLU A 152 10.87 -3.35 -8.31
CA GLU A 152 11.72 -2.84 -9.41
C GLU A 152 11.78 -3.80 -10.61
N LYS A 153 11.83 -5.11 -10.37
CA LYS A 153 11.87 -6.11 -11.45
C LYS A 153 10.55 -6.25 -12.20
N THR A 154 9.44 -5.77 -11.64
CA THR A 154 8.13 -5.82 -12.30
C THR A 154 7.99 -4.80 -13.42
N LEU A 155 8.84 -3.76 -13.43
CA LEU A 155 8.90 -2.74 -14.48
C LEU A 155 9.57 -3.24 -15.77
N LEU A 156 10.51 -4.17 -15.64
CA LEU A 156 11.24 -4.74 -16.78
C LEU A 156 10.43 -5.78 -17.56
N ALA A 157 9.31 -6.22 -16.99
CA ALA A 157 8.46 -7.28 -17.54
C ALA A 157 7.12 -6.77 -18.09
N SER A 158 6.88 -5.45 -18.05
CA SER A 158 5.66 -4.79 -18.51
C SER A 158 5.77 -4.25 -19.93
#